data_AF-A0A496ZF35-F1
#
_entry.id   AF-A0A496ZF35-F1
#
_cell.length_a   1.000
_cell.length_b   1.000
_cell.length_c   1.000
_cell.angle_alpha   90.00
_cell.angle_beta   90.00
_cell.angle_gamma   90.00
#
_symmetry.space_group_name_H-M   'P 1'
#
loop_
_entity.id
_entity.type
_entity.pdbx_description
1 polymer ?
#
loop_
_entity_poly.entity_id
_entity_poly.type
_entity_poly.pdbx_seq_one_letter_code
_entity_poly.pdbx_strand_id
1 'polypeptide(L)' 'MTAQLLMNQGFFYCKGWEGGVFMSSEVIFTGIVGIVFLGDPVTLRFWVGGILIFGSVVALNRLKA' A
#
# COMPACT_ATOMS: atom_id res chain seq x y z
N MET A 1 16.95 8.12 -8.54
CA MET A 1 17.85 6.95 -8.26
C MET A 1 17.85 6.53 -6.80
N THR A 2 17.55 7.41 -5.85
CA THR A 2 17.52 7.11 -4.40
C THR A 2 16.44 6.10 -4.02
N ALA A 3 15.21 6.24 -4.52
CA ALA A 3 14.10 5.34 -4.20
C ALA A 3 14.34 3.88 -4.65
N GLN A 4 14.89 3.67 -5.85
CA GLN A 4 15.17 2.33 -6.37
C GLN A 4 16.33 1.64 -5.64
N LEU A 5 17.34 2.40 -5.20
CA LEU A 5 18.40 1.88 -4.33
C LEU A 5 17.83 1.47 -2.97
N LEU A 6 16.95 2.29 -2.39
CA LEU A 6 16.33 2.02 -1.10
C LEU A 6 15.38 0.81 -1.15
N MET A 7 14.67 0.62 -2.26
CA MET A 7 13.83 -0.55 -2.49
C MET A 7 14.66 -1.84 -2.57
N ASN A 8 15.78 -1.84 -3.30
CA ASN A 8 16.68 -3.00 -3.36
C ASN A 8 17.37 -3.31 -2.01
N GLN A 9 17.78 -2.28 -1.26
CA GLN A 9 18.41 -2.47 0.05
C GLN A 9 17.39 -2.89 1.13
N GLY A 10 16.17 -2.33 1.10
CA GLY A 10 15.11 -2.64 2.05
C GLY A 10 14.51 -4.03 1.85
N PHE A 11 14.33 -4.47 0.60
CA PHE A 11 13.80 -5.81 0.30
C PHE A 11 14.76 -6.95 0.63
N PHE A 12 16.06 -6.65 0.81
CA PHE A 12 17.07 -7.63 1.20
C PHE A 12 16.98 -8.00 2.70
N TYR A 13 16.52 -7.08 3.55
CA TYR A 13 16.38 -7.29 4.99
C TYR A 13 14.96 -7.68 5.43
N CYS A 14 13.95 -7.40 4.62
CA CYS A 14 12.56 -7.78 4.88
C CYS A 14 12.24 -9.20 4.41
N LYS A 15 11.46 -9.97 5.18
CA LYS A 15 10.84 -11.19 4.63
C LYS A 15 9.88 -10.78 3.51
N GLY A 16 9.71 -11.62 2.49
CA GLY A 16 8.79 -11.33 1.36
C GLY A 16 7.34 -11.07 1.77
N TRP A 17 6.97 -11.41 3.01
CA TRP A 17 5.74 -10.98 3.66
C TRP A 17 5.65 -9.46 3.90
N GLU A 18 6.68 -8.88 4.53
CA GLU A 18 6.76 -7.45 4.85
C GLU A 18 6.86 -6.62 3.57
N GLY A 19 7.54 -7.14 2.55
CA GLY A 19 7.61 -6.51 1.23
C GLY A 19 6.25 -6.36 0.55
N GLY A 20 5.34 -7.33 0.73
CA GLY A 20 3.97 -7.25 0.21
C GLY A 20 3.13 -6.17 0.91
N VAL A 21 3.24 -6.07 2.24
CA VAL A 21 2.57 -5.04 3.04
C VAL A 21 3.04 -3.63 2.64
N PHE A 22 4.35 -3.47 2.41
CA PHE A 22 4.94 -2.18 2.04
C PHE A 22 4.46 -1.69 0.67
N MET A 23 4.46 -2.57 -0.33
CA MET A 23 3.93 -2.29 -1.69
C MET A 23 2.45 -1.89 -1.65
N SER A 24 1.62 -2.61 -0.89
CA SER A 24 0.19 -2.30 -0.79
C SER A 24 -0.08 -0.99 -0.03
N SER A 25 0.77 -0.63 0.93
CA SER A 25 0.65 0.64 1.68
C SER A 25 0.95 1.85 0.79
N GLU A 26 1.90 1.72 -0.15
CA GLU A 26 2.23 2.78 -1.12
C GLU A 26 1.03 3.13 -2.01
N VAL A 27 0.23 2.14 -2.40
CA VAL A 27 -0.98 2.34 -3.23
C VAL A 27 -2.05 3.15 -2.48
N ILE A 28 -2.27 2.85 -1.20
CA ILE A 28 -3.24 3.58 -0.37
C ILE A 28 -2.77 5.01 -0.14
N PHE A 29 -1.48 5.20 0.17
CA PHE A 29 -0.90 6.52 0.41
C PHE A 29 -0.99 7.40 -0.85
N THR A 30 -0.63 6.84 -2.02
CA THR A 30 -0.72 7.53 -3.31
C THR A 30 -2.17 7.89 -3.64
N GLY A 31 -3.13 6.99 -3.36
CA GLY A 31 -4.55 7.27 -3.56
C GLY A 31 -5.07 8.43 -2.70
N ILE A 32 -4.67 8.48 -1.43
CA ILE A 32 -5.05 9.58 -0.52
C ILE A 32 -4.43 10.89 -0.97
N VAL A 33 -3.12 10.91 -1.25
CA VAL A 33 -2.41 12.11 -1.72
C VAL A 33 -3.01 12.61 -3.03
N GLY A 34 -3.34 11.71 -3.96
CA GLY A 34 -3.99 12.04 -5.23
C GLY A 34 -5.32 12.76 -5.03
N ILE A 35 -6.19 12.26 -4.16
CA ILE A 35 -7.48 12.91 -3.87
C ILE A 35 -7.29 14.29 -3.24
N VAL A 36 -6.38 14.40 -2.27
CA VAL A 36 -6.11 15.67 -1.58
C VAL A 36 -5.55 16.72 -2.55
N PHE A 37 -4.70 16.30 -3.50
CA PHE A 37 -4.05 17.20 -4.44
C PHE A 37 -4.95 17.59 -5.62
N LEU A 38 -5.80 16.67 -6.10
CA LEU A 38 -6.70 16.90 -7.23
C LEU A 38 -8.04 17.54 -6.80
N GLY A 39 -8.37 17.49 -5.50
CA GLY A 39 -9.56 18.16 -4.94
C GLY A 39 -10.88 17.50 -5.35
N ASP A 40 -10.83 16.29 -5.90
CA ASP A 40 -12.00 15.55 -6.40
C ASP A 40 -12.90 15.03 -5.26
N PRO A 41 -14.22 14.95 -5.49
CA PRO A 41 -15.15 14.43 -4.49
C PRO A 41 -14.82 12.96 -4.17
N VAL A 42 -14.55 12.70 -2.88
CA VAL A 42 -14.33 11.34 -2.36
C VAL A 42 -15.55 10.49 -2.66
N THR A 43 -15.45 9.65 -3.68
CA THR A 43 -16.53 8.76 -4.10
C THR A 43 -16.50 7.49 -3.25
N LEU A 44 -17.67 6.92 -2.92
CA LEU A 44 -17.78 5.65 -2.18
C LEU A 44 -16.93 4.50 -2.76
N ARG A 45 -16.67 4.52 -4.07
CA ARG A 45 -15.80 3.55 -4.76
C ARG A 45 -14.35 3.61 -4.27
N PHE A 46 -13.84 4.80 -3.92
CA PHE A 46 -12.52 4.96 -3.35
C PHE A 46 -12.44 4.32 -1.96
N TRP A 47 -13.46 4.54 -1.14
CA TRP A 47 -13.54 3.95 0.20
C TRP A 47 -13.62 2.42 0.16
N VAL A 48 -14.47 1.87 -0.70
CA VAL A 48 -14.58 0.41 -0.89
C VAL A 48 -13.28 -0.17 -1.43
N GLY A 49 -12.64 0.50 -2.40
CA GLY A 49 -11.34 0.10 -2.93
C GLY A 49 -10.23 0.11 -1.88
N GLY A 50 -10.17 1.17 -1.05
CA GLY A 50 -9.20 1.31 0.03
C GLY A 50 -9.39 0.24 1.12
N ILE A 51 -10.63 -0.01 1.55
CA ILE A 51 -10.95 -1.10 2.48
C ILE A 51 -10.57 -2.45 1.89
N LEU A 52 -10.81 -2.68 0.59
CA LEU A 52 -10.49 -3.95 -0.05
C LEU A 52 -8.98 -4.19 -0.10
N ILE A 53 -8.18 -3.19 -0.49
CA ILE A 53 -6.71 -3.29 -0.50
C ILE A 53 -6.19 -3.52 0.92
N PHE A 54 -6.63 -2.72 1.89
CA PHE A 54 -6.20 -2.87 3.29
C PHE A 54 -6.64 -4.21 3.89
N GLY A 55 -7.87 -4.63 3.61
CA GLY A 55 -8.44 -5.90 4.05
C GLY A 55 -7.71 -7.11 3.46
N SER A 56 -7.31 -7.07 2.19
CA SER A 56 -6.49 -8.13 1.58
C SER A 56 -5.13 -8.26 2.26
N VAL A 57 -4.48 -7.14 2.59
CA VAL A 57 -3.18 -7.14 3.29
C VAL A 57 -3.33 -7.72 4.70
N VAL A 58 -4.36 -7.31 5.45
CA VAL A 58 -4.67 -7.83 6.78
C VAL A 58 -5.01 -9.31 6.74
N ALA A 59 -5.81 -9.76 5.76
CA ALA A 59 -6.18 -11.16 5.60
C ALA A 59 -4.95 -12.03 5.30
N LEU A 60 -4.10 -11.58 4.37
CA LEU A 60 -2.83 -12.24 4.10
C LEU A 60 -1.95 -12.28 5.38
N ASN A 61 -1.95 -11.21 6.22
CA ASN A 61 -1.18 -11.16 7.48
C ASN A 61 -1.65 -12.16 8.51
N ARG A 62 -2.96 -12.44 8.52
CA ARG A 62 -3.57 -13.42 9.40
C ARG A 62 -3.43 -14.85 8.88
N LEU A 63 -3.36 -15.03 7.55
CA LEU A 63 -3.19 -16.34 6.92
C LEU A 63 -1.75 -16.87 6.94
N LYS A 64 -0.76 -15.99 7.13
CA LYS A 64 0.65 -16.36 7.24
C LYS A 64 1.18 -16.34 8.68
N ALA A 65 0.28 -16.13 9.66
CA ALA A 65 0.54 -16.28 11.10
C ALA A 65 0.46 -17.75 11.52
#